data_AF-A0A8I2FTI6-F1
#
_entry.id   AF-A0A8I2FTI6-F1
#
_cell.length_a   1.000
_cell.length_b   1.000
_cell.length_c   1.000
_cell.angle_alpha   90.00
_cell.angle_beta   90.00
_cell.angle_gamma   90.00
#
_symmetry.space_group_name_H-M   'P 1'
#
loop_
_entity.id
_entity.type
_entity.pdbx_description
1 polymer ?
#
loop_
_entity_poly.entity_id
_entity_poly.type
_entity_poly.pdbx_seq_one_letter_code
_entity_poly.pdbx_strand_id
1 'polypeptide(L)'
;MKMICTPKRKSVRLQYIWLFTFLLLIASIAFAQGSGKSKRAQLYEKFRGIAKEMEEAYDNGDLKRVIDLYNKYCRKDKNARAGEEKKEFKKVKKEIRTNIYQCVALSYNELDNPEIADIYIRRLLVLRRREDTGDYWWSLRDTAKDKYYVAPRLLVGVKLGTNFTIAKSFNSYSIFEPVYETGEDNYEKKYDFHFNHSRGTQLGIIVEYALSKNLSIYIQPVLSMLKFQYKDSQYIEHSVQMEENNLDSFTRDSTSRQTLHYIEIPLLLKYQLGRAKLKPYLQIGGFLSIMRSAYKMMSIKITEVIGQYQGSSTTLIEDIPIKDHITRSRSGFCLGAGIDYDAGDLRLGIEINYKHLLGNIVNKDHRFDKDILLGYYDVFDDITIRNVEISLKVLLPISFKAFRR
;
A
#
# COMPACT_ATOMS: atom_id res chain seq x y z
N MET A 1 1.16 30.02 43.34
CA MET A 1 0.46 28.88 42.71
C MET A 1 -0.04 29.32 41.33
N LYS A 2 0.76 29.11 40.27
CA LYS A 2 0.41 29.53 38.89
C LYS A 2 -0.25 28.34 38.18
N MET A 3 -1.53 28.50 37.84
CA MET A 3 -2.32 27.53 37.09
C MET A 3 -1.80 27.48 35.65
N ILE A 4 -1.14 26.39 35.28
CA ILE A 4 -0.69 26.13 33.91
C ILE A 4 -1.89 25.53 33.15
N CYS A 5 -2.54 26.34 32.31
CA CYS A 5 -3.56 25.88 31.38
C CYS A 5 -2.94 24.97 30.32
N THR A 6 -3.21 23.67 30.39
CA THR A 6 -2.89 22.71 29.33
C THR A 6 -3.77 22.95 28.10
N PRO A 7 -3.21 23.03 26.88
CA PRO A 7 -4.00 23.21 25.67
C PRO A 7 -4.86 21.97 25.37
N LYS A 8 -6.16 22.18 25.18
CA LYS A 8 -7.13 21.16 24.72
C LYS A 8 -6.64 20.51 23.42
N ARG A 9 -6.24 19.24 23.48
CA ARG A 9 -5.99 18.37 22.31
C ARG A 9 -7.25 18.35 21.43
N LYS A 10 -7.25 19.13 20.34
CA LYS A 10 -8.25 18.99 19.28
C LYS A 10 -8.14 17.59 18.69
N SER A 11 -9.24 16.84 18.71
CA SER A 11 -9.26 15.44 18.31
C SER A 11 -8.90 15.27 16.83
N VAL A 12 -7.73 14.71 16.57
CA VAL A 12 -7.22 14.36 15.23
C VAL A 12 -8.22 13.49 14.44
N ARG A 13 -9.14 12.79 15.13
CA ARG A 13 -10.21 11.98 14.53
C ARG A 13 -11.15 12.77 13.59
N LEU A 14 -11.37 14.06 13.82
CA LEU A 14 -12.30 14.86 12.99
C LEU A 14 -11.71 15.22 11.61
N GLN A 15 -10.38 15.32 11.50
CA GLN A 15 -9.71 15.70 10.25
C GLN A 15 -9.76 14.59 9.19
N TYR A 16 -9.74 13.32 9.59
CA TYR A 16 -9.80 12.19 8.65
C TYR A 16 -11.19 11.97 8.05
N ILE A 17 -12.26 12.26 8.80
CA ILE A 17 -13.64 12.15 8.30
C ILE A 17 -13.88 13.17 7.19
N TRP A 18 -13.42 14.42 7.40
CA TRP A 18 -13.50 15.48 6.38
C TRP A 18 -12.69 15.16 5.13
N LEU A 19 -11.52 14.53 5.27
CA LEU A 19 -10.68 14.17 4.12
C LEU A 19 -11.32 13.05 3.27
N PHE A 20 -11.99 12.09 3.92
CA PHE A 20 -12.68 11.00 3.24
C PHE A 20 -13.97 11.47 2.54
N THR A 21 -14.78 12.33 3.18
CA THR A 21 -15.96 12.92 2.53
C THR A 21 -15.58 13.85 1.39
N PHE A 22 -14.47 14.59 1.51
CA PHE A 22 -13.95 15.43 0.43
C PHE A 22 -13.45 14.60 -0.77
N LEU A 23 -12.79 13.45 -0.54
CA LEU A 23 -12.40 12.53 -1.62
C LEU A 23 -13.60 11.92 -2.34
N LEU A 24 -14.66 11.55 -1.61
CA LEU A 24 -15.92 11.08 -2.21
C LEU A 24 -16.63 12.19 -3.00
N LEU A 25 -16.54 13.44 -2.54
CA LEU A 25 -17.09 14.61 -3.22
C LEU A 25 -16.32 14.93 -4.51
N ILE A 26 -14.98 14.85 -4.50
CA ILE A 26 -14.17 15.04 -5.72
C ILE A 26 -14.49 13.93 -6.72
N ALA A 27 -14.65 12.69 -6.27
CA ALA A 27 -15.05 11.59 -7.14
C ALA A 27 -16.43 11.81 -7.78
N SER A 28 -17.40 12.34 -7.04
CA SER A 28 -18.74 12.62 -7.59
C SER A 28 -18.78 13.86 -8.50
N ILE A 29 -18.04 14.92 -8.19
CA ILE A 29 -17.93 16.13 -9.03
C ILE A 29 -17.21 15.83 -10.35
N ALA A 30 -16.16 14.98 -10.33
CA ALA A 30 -15.48 14.52 -11.54
C ALA A 30 -16.41 13.71 -12.47
N PHE A 31 -17.47 13.10 -11.93
CA PHE A 31 -18.49 12.40 -12.71
C PHE A 31 -19.65 13.30 -13.17
N ALA A 32 -19.90 14.43 -12.49
CA ALA A 32 -21.07 15.28 -12.74
C ALA A 32 -20.87 16.35 -13.82
N GLN A 33 -19.64 16.74 -14.15
CA GLN A 33 -19.39 17.78 -15.17
C GLN A 33 -19.25 17.20 -16.58
N GLY A 34 -20.35 17.23 -17.34
CA GLY A 34 -20.32 16.94 -18.77
C GLY A 34 -21.55 17.46 -19.51
N SER A 35 -21.54 18.75 -19.88
CA SER A 35 -22.50 19.44 -20.77
C SER A 35 -22.44 18.98 -22.25
N GLY A 36 -22.00 17.74 -22.52
CA GLY A 36 -21.79 17.17 -23.85
C GLY A 36 -22.89 16.22 -24.33
N LYS A 37 -24.12 16.31 -23.80
CA LYS A 37 -25.20 15.35 -24.08
C LYS A 37 -25.56 15.26 -25.58
N SER A 38 -25.48 16.37 -26.33
CA SER A 38 -25.85 16.40 -27.76
C SER A 38 -24.86 15.63 -28.66
N LYS A 39 -23.54 15.88 -28.56
CA LYS A 39 -22.53 15.20 -29.40
C LYS A 39 -22.43 13.69 -29.11
N ARG A 40 -22.59 13.27 -27.85
CA ARG A 40 -22.60 11.84 -27.49
C ARG A 40 -23.82 11.12 -28.04
N ALA A 41 -25.00 11.74 -27.96
CA ALA A 41 -26.22 11.16 -28.52
C ALA A 41 -26.12 10.97 -30.04
N GLN A 42 -25.66 11.99 -30.77
CA GLN A 42 -25.41 11.88 -32.22
C GLN A 42 -24.41 10.77 -32.56
N LEU A 43 -23.34 10.65 -31.78
CA LEU A 43 -22.35 9.58 -31.96
C LEU A 43 -22.97 8.20 -31.75
N TYR A 44 -23.83 8.05 -30.73
CA TYR A 44 -24.49 6.78 -30.45
C TYR A 44 -25.48 6.39 -31.54
N GLU A 45 -26.32 7.30 -32.00
CA GLU A 45 -27.26 7.02 -33.09
C GLU A 45 -26.52 6.65 -34.39
N LYS A 46 -25.44 7.36 -34.71
CA LYS A 46 -24.57 7.01 -35.85
C LYS A 46 -24.04 5.58 -35.75
N PHE A 47 -23.45 5.19 -34.62
CA PHE A 47 -22.90 3.83 -34.47
C PHE A 47 -23.97 2.76 -34.29
N ARG A 48 -25.17 3.11 -33.82
CA ARG A 48 -26.33 2.23 -33.79
C ARG A 48 -26.80 1.89 -35.21
N GLY A 49 -26.89 2.88 -36.09
CA GLY A 49 -27.19 2.66 -37.51
C GLY A 49 -26.15 1.77 -38.19
N ILE A 50 -24.86 2.02 -37.93
CA ILE A 50 -23.76 1.18 -38.45
C ILE A 50 -23.84 -0.26 -37.92
N ALA A 51 -24.11 -0.45 -36.63
CA ALA A 51 -24.27 -1.79 -36.06
C ALA A 51 -25.41 -2.56 -36.73
N LYS A 52 -26.55 -1.89 -36.96
CA LYS A 52 -27.69 -2.48 -37.67
C LYS A 52 -27.36 -2.82 -39.12
N GLU A 53 -26.68 -1.93 -39.85
CA GLU A 53 -26.24 -2.19 -41.23
C GLU A 53 -25.26 -3.39 -41.29
N MET A 54 -24.42 -3.56 -40.26
CA MET A 54 -23.51 -4.71 -40.16
C MET A 54 -24.24 -6.01 -39.82
N GLU A 55 -25.26 -5.96 -38.97
CA GLU A 55 -26.13 -7.12 -38.68
C GLU A 55 -26.89 -7.55 -39.95
N GLU A 56 -27.53 -6.60 -40.65
CA GLU A 56 -28.23 -6.87 -41.92
C GLU A 56 -27.27 -7.43 -43.00
N ALA A 57 -26.05 -6.90 -43.11
CA ALA A 57 -25.05 -7.44 -44.03
C ALA A 57 -24.61 -8.86 -43.67
N TYR A 58 -24.45 -9.16 -42.38
CA TYR A 58 -24.10 -10.50 -41.91
C TYR A 58 -25.23 -11.51 -42.20
N ASP A 59 -26.48 -11.15 -41.91
CA ASP A 59 -27.65 -12.01 -42.14
C ASP A 59 -27.87 -12.33 -43.62
N ASN A 60 -27.51 -11.40 -44.51
CA ASN A 60 -27.52 -11.60 -45.96
C ASN A 60 -26.31 -12.39 -46.49
N GLY A 61 -25.36 -12.78 -45.64
CA GLY A 61 -24.14 -13.49 -46.03
C GLY A 61 -23.05 -12.60 -46.66
N ASP A 62 -23.19 -11.27 -46.64
CA ASP A 62 -22.18 -10.34 -47.16
C ASP A 62 -21.10 -10.03 -46.11
N LEU A 63 -20.27 -11.02 -45.83
CA LEU A 63 -19.23 -10.98 -44.80
C LEU A 63 -18.16 -9.91 -45.08
N LYS A 64 -17.86 -9.64 -46.37
CA LYS A 64 -16.89 -8.62 -46.76
C LYS A 64 -17.41 -7.22 -46.44
N ARG A 65 -18.70 -6.97 -46.67
CA ARG A 65 -19.34 -5.69 -46.32
C ARG A 65 -19.26 -5.38 -44.84
N VAL A 66 -19.47 -6.38 -43.97
CA VAL A 66 -19.31 -6.22 -42.52
C VAL A 66 -17.90 -5.72 -42.18
N ILE A 67 -16.87 -6.34 -42.76
CA ILE A 67 -15.47 -5.97 -42.54
C ILE A 67 -15.18 -4.56 -43.05
N ASP A 68 -15.70 -4.20 -44.23
CA ASP A 68 -15.51 -2.87 -44.83
C ASP A 68 -16.15 -1.76 -44.00
N LEU A 69 -17.37 -1.99 -43.49
CA LEU A 69 -18.05 -1.07 -42.58
C LEU A 69 -17.24 -0.86 -41.29
N TYR A 70 -16.74 -1.95 -40.69
CA TYR A 70 -15.87 -1.86 -39.52
C TYR A 70 -14.59 -1.07 -39.82
N ASN A 71 -13.90 -1.36 -40.92
CA ASN A 71 -12.66 -0.68 -41.30
C ASN A 71 -12.89 0.81 -41.60
N LYS A 72 -14.01 1.15 -42.22
CA LYS A 72 -14.38 2.53 -42.55
C LYS A 72 -14.71 3.35 -41.30
N TYR A 73 -15.52 2.82 -40.40
CA TYR A 73 -16.10 3.61 -39.31
C TYR A 73 -15.42 3.39 -37.94
N CYS A 74 -14.88 2.21 -37.68
CA CYS A 74 -14.36 1.85 -36.36
C CYS A 74 -12.83 1.88 -36.28
N ARG A 75 -12.12 1.61 -37.39
CA ARG A 75 -10.66 1.45 -37.42
C ARG A 75 -9.93 2.70 -37.89
N LYS A 76 -8.83 3.07 -37.22
CA LYS A 76 -8.02 4.25 -37.50
C LYS A 76 -7.07 4.01 -38.68
N ASP A 77 -6.43 2.85 -38.72
CA ASP A 77 -5.45 2.46 -39.72
C ASP A 77 -5.93 1.22 -40.49
N LYS A 78 -6.06 1.34 -41.81
CA LYS A 78 -6.53 0.27 -42.70
C LYS A 78 -5.47 -0.81 -42.97
N ASN A 79 -4.20 -0.56 -42.69
CA ASN A 79 -3.11 -1.46 -43.07
C ASN A 79 -2.67 -2.43 -41.97
N ALA A 80 -2.90 -2.11 -40.69
CA ALA A 80 -2.52 -2.98 -39.58
C ALA A 80 -3.51 -4.15 -39.36
N ARG A 81 -3.06 -5.42 -39.39
CA ARG A 81 -3.91 -6.65 -39.23
C ARG A 81 -5.05 -6.55 -38.20
N ALA A 82 -4.83 -5.87 -37.07
CA ALA A 82 -5.89 -5.44 -36.15
C ALA A 82 -5.65 -4.01 -35.66
N GLY A 83 -5.78 -3.04 -36.57
CA GLY A 83 -5.45 -1.63 -36.33
C GLY A 83 -6.13 -1.01 -35.10
N GLU A 84 -5.53 0.09 -34.63
CA GLU A 84 -6.08 0.88 -33.54
C GLU A 84 -7.50 1.34 -33.85
N GLU A 85 -8.36 1.35 -32.84
CA GLU A 85 -9.71 1.88 -32.96
C GLU A 85 -9.70 3.41 -32.98
N LYS A 86 -10.60 4.01 -33.76
CA LYS A 86 -10.85 5.45 -33.72
C LYS A 86 -11.25 5.87 -32.30
N LYS A 87 -10.74 7.03 -31.86
CA LYS A 87 -11.07 7.61 -30.53
C LYS A 87 -12.58 7.78 -30.34
N GLU A 88 -13.32 8.05 -31.42
CA GLU A 88 -14.78 8.12 -31.44
C GLU A 88 -15.44 6.79 -31.09
N PHE A 89 -15.03 5.70 -31.75
CA PHE A 89 -15.58 4.38 -31.50
C PHE A 89 -15.35 3.91 -30.05
N LYS A 90 -14.19 4.23 -29.46
CA LYS A 90 -13.90 3.92 -28.05
C LYS A 90 -14.87 4.59 -27.06
N LYS A 91 -15.50 5.71 -27.45
CA LYS A 91 -16.48 6.44 -26.63
C LYS A 91 -17.91 5.92 -26.79
N VAL A 92 -18.18 5.03 -27.75
CA VAL A 92 -19.52 4.46 -28.03
C VAL A 92 -19.98 3.59 -26.85
N LYS A 93 -21.30 3.53 -26.63
CA LYS A 93 -21.91 2.63 -25.64
C LYS A 93 -21.40 1.20 -25.82
N LYS A 94 -21.17 0.56 -24.67
CA LYS A 94 -20.62 -0.79 -24.57
C LYS A 94 -21.41 -1.84 -25.35
N GLU A 95 -22.74 -1.78 -25.30
CA GLU A 95 -23.67 -2.66 -26.03
C GLU A 95 -23.41 -2.62 -27.54
N ILE A 96 -23.44 -1.43 -28.14
CA ILE A 96 -23.25 -1.23 -29.58
C ILE A 96 -21.86 -1.73 -30.03
N ARG A 97 -20.81 -1.40 -29.27
CA ARG A 97 -19.46 -1.90 -29.56
C ARG A 97 -19.38 -3.42 -29.55
N THR A 98 -20.14 -4.03 -28.64
CA THR A 98 -20.19 -5.48 -28.50
C THR A 98 -20.85 -6.12 -29.70
N ASN A 99 -22.00 -5.62 -30.16
CA ASN A 99 -22.66 -6.12 -31.38
C ASN A 99 -21.73 -6.01 -32.59
N ILE A 100 -21.07 -4.85 -32.76
CA ILE A 100 -20.12 -4.64 -33.86
C ILE A 100 -18.97 -5.66 -33.81
N TYR A 101 -18.34 -5.87 -32.65
CA TYR A 101 -17.28 -6.88 -32.55
C TYR A 101 -17.80 -8.30 -32.75
N GLN A 102 -19.04 -8.60 -32.39
CA GLN A 102 -19.66 -9.90 -32.59
C GLN A 102 -19.81 -10.20 -34.08
N CYS A 103 -20.42 -9.29 -34.85
CA CYS A 103 -20.54 -9.42 -36.30
C CYS A 103 -19.17 -9.59 -36.96
N VAL A 104 -18.20 -8.75 -36.58
CA VAL A 104 -16.85 -8.81 -37.17
C VAL A 104 -16.14 -10.13 -36.82
N ALA A 105 -16.24 -10.60 -35.57
CA ALA A 105 -15.64 -11.86 -35.17
C ALA A 105 -16.24 -13.05 -35.93
N LEU A 106 -17.57 -13.08 -36.08
CA LEU A 106 -18.26 -14.12 -36.84
C LEU A 106 -17.86 -14.07 -38.32
N SER A 107 -17.88 -12.89 -38.96
CA SER A 107 -17.48 -12.75 -40.36
C SER A 107 -16.06 -13.23 -40.63
N TYR A 108 -15.09 -12.93 -39.76
CA TYR A 108 -13.73 -13.43 -39.93
C TYR A 108 -13.62 -14.95 -39.68
N ASN A 109 -14.46 -15.51 -38.82
CA ASN A 109 -14.48 -16.95 -38.58
C ASN A 109 -15.03 -17.70 -39.80
N GLU A 110 -16.11 -17.21 -40.41
CA GLU A 110 -16.72 -17.78 -41.63
C GLU A 110 -15.85 -17.58 -42.89
N LEU A 111 -14.99 -16.55 -42.91
CA LEU A 111 -14.02 -16.31 -43.99
C LEU A 111 -12.69 -17.06 -43.78
N ASP A 112 -12.67 -18.10 -42.95
CA ASP A 112 -11.48 -18.91 -42.63
C ASP A 112 -10.27 -18.08 -42.16
N ASN A 113 -10.52 -16.99 -41.42
CA ASN A 113 -9.48 -16.17 -40.80
C ASN A 113 -9.59 -16.17 -39.25
N PRO A 114 -9.38 -17.33 -38.61
CA PRO A 114 -9.59 -17.50 -37.18
C PRO A 114 -8.63 -16.66 -36.33
N GLU A 115 -7.43 -16.33 -36.82
CA GLU A 115 -6.47 -15.50 -36.10
C GLU A 115 -6.99 -14.07 -35.88
N ILE A 116 -7.63 -13.48 -36.89
CA ILE A 116 -8.21 -12.15 -36.79
C ILE A 116 -9.52 -12.20 -35.98
N ALA A 117 -10.37 -13.20 -36.22
CA ALA A 117 -11.58 -13.43 -35.43
C ALA A 117 -11.27 -13.48 -33.93
N ASP A 118 -10.20 -14.19 -33.56
CA ASP A 118 -9.72 -14.34 -32.19
C ASP A 118 -9.39 -12.99 -31.51
N ILE A 119 -8.83 -12.02 -32.24
CA ILE A 119 -8.56 -10.68 -31.71
C ILE A 119 -9.86 -9.98 -31.30
N TYR A 120 -10.90 -10.09 -32.13
CA TYR A 120 -12.20 -9.49 -31.86
C TYR A 120 -12.96 -10.22 -30.75
N ILE A 121 -12.86 -11.55 -30.68
CA ILE A 121 -13.36 -12.36 -29.57
C ILE A 121 -12.77 -11.88 -28.24
N ARG A 122 -11.45 -11.65 -28.18
CA ARG A 122 -10.81 -11.10 -26.97
C ARG A 122 -11.35 -9.72 -26.59
N ARG A 123 -11.57 -8.84 -27.56
CA ARG A 123 -12.16 -7.50 -27.31
C ARG A 123 -13.59 -7.63 -26.78
N LEU A 124 -14.37 -8.53 -27.37
CA LEU A 124 -15.74 -8.78 -26.98
C LEU A 124 -15.85 -9.38 -25.58
N LEU A 125 -14.98 -10.34 -25.23
CA LEU A 125 -14.87 -10.91 -23.89
C LEU A 125 -14.60 -9.85 -22.80
N VAL A 126 -13.77 -8.85 -23.11
CA VAL A 126 -13.50 -7.73 -22.20
C VAL A 126 -14.74 -6.84 -22.00
N LEU A 127 -15.57 -6.68 -23.02
CA LEU A 127 -16.83 -5.95 -22.90
C LEU A 127 -17.89 -6.81 -22.18
N ARG A 128 -18.24 -8.01 -22.63
CA ARG A 128 -19.26 -8.86 -21.98
C ARG A 128 -18.74 -9.61 -20.74
N ARG A 129 -18.27 -8.86 -19.74
CA ARG A 129 -17.78 -9.42 -18.46
C ARG A 129 -18.90 -10.12 -17.66
N ARG A 130 -20.09 -9.53 -17.59
CA ARG A 130 -21.27 -10.16 -16.97
C ARG A 130 -22.00 -10.96 -18.03
N GLU A 131 -22.54 -12.10 -17.60
CA GLU A 131 -23.33 -13.02 -18.43
C GLU A 131 -24.62 -12.32 -18.90
N ASP A 132 -24.53 -11.52 -19.96
CA ASP A 132 -25.72 -11.11 -20.70
C ASP A 132 -26.17 -12.29 -21.58
N THR A 133 -27.42 -12.67 -21.40
CA THR A 133 -28.12 -13.88 -21.87
C THR A 133 -28.51 -13.84 -23.35
N GLY A 134 -27.71 -13.22 -24.22
CA GLY A 134 -28.01 -13.18 -25.65
C GLY A 134 -27.68 -14.50 -26.36
N ASP A 135 -28.66 -15.11 -27.02
CA ASP A 135 -28.55 -16.45 -27.61
C ASP A 135 -27.39 -16.62 -28.62
N TYR A 136 -27.14 -15.60 -29.45
CA TYR A 136 -26.04 -15.63 -30.45
C TYR A 136 -24.63 -15.59 -29.85
N TRP A 137 -24.48 -15.30 -28.56
CA TRP A 137 -23.16 -15.28 -27.93
C TRP A 137 -22.68 -16.68 -27.55
N TRP A 138 -23.58 -17.66 -27.37
CA TRP A 138 -23.21 -18.95 -26.78
C TRP A 138 -22.19 -19.74 -27.61
N SER A 139 -22.34 -19.79 -28.94
CA SER A 139 -21.42 -20.54 -29.82
C SER A 139 -19.98 -20.02 -29.78
N LEU A 140 -19.82 -18.69 -29.93
CA LEU A 140 -18.53 -18.03 -29.78
C LEU A 140 -18.02 -18.13 -28.34
N ARG A 141 -18.90 -18.00 -27.35
CA ARG A 141 -18.55 -18.06 -25.92
C ARG A 141 -17.99 -19.43 -25.57
N ASP A 142 -18.55 -20.52 -26.03
CA ASP A 142 -18.08 -21.86 -25.66
C ASP A 142 -16.70 -22.13 -26.27
N THR A 143 -16.52 -21.79 -27.56
CA THR A 143 -15.21 -21.85 -28.21
C THR A 143 -14.18 -20.93 -27.54
N ALA A 144 -14.61 -19.75 -27.10
CA ALA A 144 -13.74 -18.75 -26.48
C ALA A 144 -13.46 -19.05 -25.00
N LYS A 145 -14.39 -19.69 -24.27
CA LYS A 145 -14.25 -20.08 -22.86
C LYS A 145 -13.08 -21.03 -22.70
N ASP A 146 -12.91 -21.96 -23.64
CA ASP A 146 -11.82 -22.94 -23.58
C ASP A 146 -10.46 -22.33 -23.92
N LYS A 147 -10.45 -21.26 -24.72
CA LYS A 147 -9.22 -20.56 -25.13
C LYS A 147 -8.83 -19.41 -24.20
N TYR A 148 -9.79 -18.73 -23.58
CA TYR A 148 -9.59 -17.48 -22.86
C TYR A 148 -10.22 -17.48 -21.47
N TYR A 149 -9.68 -16.62 -20.61
CA TYR A 149 -10.35 -16.20 -19.40
C TYR A 149 -10.22 -14.68 -19.26
N VAL A 150 -11.27 -14.03 -18.76
CA VAL A 150 -11.29 -12.59 -18.53
C VAL A 150 -10.93 -12.33 -17.08
N ALA A 151 -9.91 -11.51 -16.85
CA ALA A 151 -9.53 -11.10 -15.50
C ALA A 151 -9.24 -9.59 -15.44
N PRO A 152 -9.35 -8.99 -14.25
CA PRO A 152 -8.87 -7.63 -14.02
C PRO A 152 -7.41 -7.48 -14.45
N ARG A 153 -7.12 -6.43 -15.21
CA ARG A 153 -5.75 -6.04 -15.62
C ARG A 153 -5.20 -4.93 -14.74
N LEU A 154 -6.02 -3.95 -14.41
CA LEU A 154 -5.65 -2.85 -13.52
C LEU A 154 -6.66 -2.80 -12.38
N LEU A 155 -6.19 -2.91 -11.15
CA LEU A 155 -7.00 -2.70 -9.96
C LEU A 155 -6.43 -1.51 -9.19
N VAL A 156 -7.32 -0.70 -8.64
CA VAL A 156 -6.99 0.43 -7.78
C VAL A 156 -7.76 0.28 -6.50
N GLY A 157 -7.14 0.59 -5.37
CA GLY A 157 -7.75 0.36 -4.08
C GLY A 157 -7.10 1.12 -2.95
N VAL A 158 -7.57 0.81 -1.75
CA VAL A 158 -7.05 1.35 -0.50
C VAL A 158 -6.72 0.20 0.45
N LYS A 159 -5.77 0.44 1.35
CA LYS A 159 -5.45 -0.45 2.46
C LYS A 159 -5.34 0.30 3.77
N LEU A 160 -5.78 -0.36 4.83
CA LEU A 160 -5.69 0.10 6.21
C LEU A 160 -5.19 -1.06 7.05
N GLY A 161 -4.28 -0.80 7.99
CA GLY A 161 -3.73 -1.85 8.81
C GLY A 161 -3.02 -1.36 10.06
N THR A 162 -2.50 -2.33 10.79
CA THR A 162 -1.58 -2.14 11.91
C THR A 162 -0.23 -2.73 11.56
N ASN A 163 0.81 -2.28 12.25
CA ASN A 163 2.13 -2.85 12.09
C ASN A 163 2.82 -2.99 13.45
N PHE A 164 3.79 -3.90 13.54
CA PHE A 164 4.52 -4.21 14.75
C PHE A 164 6.01 -4.06 14.45
N THR A 165 6.64 -3.11 15.12
CA THR A 165 8.06 -2.79 14.88
C THR A 165 8.94 -3.47 15.90
N ILE A 166 9.98 -4.15 15.42
CA ILE A 166 11.01 -4.77 16.22
C ILE A 166 12.30 -4.02 15.90
N ALA A 167 12.86 -3.34 16.90
CA ALA A 167 14.15 -2.69 16.81
C ALA A 167 15.22 -3.64 17.37
N LYS A 168 16.35 -3.77 16.68
CA LYS A 168 17.50 -4.54 17.15
C LYS A 168 18.74 -3.64 17.08
N SER A 169 19.40 -3.44 18.22
CA SER A 169 20.71 -2.81 18.28
C SER A 169 21.78 -3.78 17.78
N PHE A 170 22.81 -3.23 17.12
CA PHE A 170 24.01 -3.98 16.75
C PHE A 170 25.31 -3.31 17.20
N ASN A 171 25.30 -2.01 17.49
CA ASN A 171 26.36 -1.35 18.26
C ASN A 171 25.71 -0.46 19.31
N SER A 172 26.03 -0.70 20.57
CA SER A 172 25.53 0.08 21.71
C SER A 172 26.41 1.31 21.95
N TYR A 173 25.80 2.43 22.30
CA TYR A 173 26.49 3.67 22.62
C TYR A 173 25.97 4.25 23.93
N SER A 174 26.88 4.78 24.72
CA SER A 174 26.61 5.46 25.98
C SER A 174 27.44 6.73 26.06
N ILE A 175 26.98 7.70 26.85
CA ILE A 175 27.78 8.87 27.26
C ILE A 175 28.40 8.68 28.64
N PHE A 176 28.01 7.61 29.34
CA PHE A 176 28.57 7.21 30.61
C PHE A 176 29.49 6.02 30.37
N GLU A 177 30.70 6.10 30.93
CA GLU A 177 31.65 5.00 31.00
C GLU A 177 31.63 4.47 32.44
N PRO A 178 31.45 3.15 32.66
CA PRO A 178 31.52 2.59 34.01
C PRO A 178 32.95 2.76 34.55
N VAL A 179 33.07 3.34 35.74
CA VAL A 179 34.37 3.61 36.39
C VAL A 179 34.97 2.33 37.01
N TYR A 180 34.13 1.31 37.24
CA TYR A 180 34.52 0.03 37.83
C TYR A 180 34.02 -1.12 36.95
N GLU A 181 34.75 -2.25 36.93
CA GLU A 181 34.33 -3.53 36.33
C GLU A 181 33.14 -4.14 37.11
N THR A 182 32.03 -3.41 37.23
CA THR A 182 30.76 -4.00 37.65
C THR A 182 30.25 -4.81 36.46
N GLY A 183 29.90 -6.08 36.71
CA GLY A 183 29.62 -7.09 35.68
C GLY A 183 28.89 -6.54 34.44
N GLU A 184 29.40 -6.90 33.26
CA GLU A 184 29.22 -6.28 31.94
C GLU A 184 27.77 -6.03 31.44
N ASP A 185 26.73 -6.50 32.12
CA ASP A 185 25.37 -6.60 31.57
C ASP A 185 24.39 -5.46 31.93
N ASN A 186 24.78 -4.53 32.80
CA ASN A 186 23.81 -3.60 33.39
C ASN A 186 23.59 -2.27 32.65
N TYR A 187 24.48 -1.88 31.73
CA TYR A 187 24.40 -0.57 31.04
C TYR A 187 23.93 -0.66 29.58
N GLU A 188 23.66 -1.86 29.07
CA GLU A 188 23.18 -2.02 27.70
C GLU A 188 21.69 -1.68 27.56
N LYS A 189 21.37 -0.92 26.50
CA LYS A 189 19.99 -0.58 26.15
C LYS A 189 19.23 -1.81 25.72
N LYS A 190 18.17 -2.12 26.45
CA LYS A 190 17.32 -3.29 26.18
C LYS A 190 16.16 -2.88 25.28
N TYR A 191 16.25 -3.28 24.01
CA TYR A 191 15.18 -3.12 23.02
C TYR A 191 14.14 -4.21 23.22
N ASP A 192 13.04 -3.84 23.87
CA ASP A 192 12.01 -4.80 24.25
C ASP A 192 10.87 -4.82 23.23
N PHE A 193 10.61 -5.99 22.65
CA PHE A 193 9.41 -6.20 21.86
C PHE A 193 8.22 -6.42 22.80
N HIS A 194 7.41 -5.38 22.97
CA HIS A 194 6.12 -5.48 23.62
C HIS A 194 5.02 -5.10 22.64
N PHE A 195 4.08 -6.01 22.41
CA PHE A 195 2.96 -5.84 21.48
C PHE A 195 2.24 -4.49 21.64
N ASN A 196 2.03 -4.02 22.86
CA ASN A 196 1.32 -2.76 23.14
C ASN A 196 2.11 -1.50 22.77
N HIS A 197 3.44 -1.56 22.82
CA HIS A 197 4.32 -0.42 22.59
C HIS A 197 4.91 -0.39 21.18
N SER A 198 4.95 -1.55 20.52
CA SER A 198 5.44 -1.71 19.15
C SER A 198 4.36 -1.50 18.08
N ARG A 199 3.10 -1.29 18.48
CA ARG A 199 1.95 -1.21 17.57
C ARG A 199 1.84 0.15 16.88
N GLY A 200 2.08 0.13 15.58
CA GLY A 200 1.86 1.20 14.62
C GLY A 200 0.56 1.08 13.83
N THR A 201 0.34 2.04 12.93
CA THR A 201 -0.81 2.05 12.01
C THR A 201 -0.35 2.44 10.62
N GLN A 202 -1.09 1.99 9.61
CA GLN A 202 -0.80 2.33 8.23
C GLN A 202 -2.05 2.53 7.39
N LEU A 203 -1.97 3.49 6.47
CA LEU A 203 -3.01 3.80 5.49
C LEU A 203 -2.35 3.99 4.13
N GLY A 204 -2.83 3.33 3.09
CA GLY A 204 -2.23 3.41 1.77
C GLY A 204 -3.19 3.25 0.61
N ILE A 205 -2.70 3.60 -0.56
CA ILE A 205 -3.36 3.37 -1.85
C ILE A 205 -2.69 2.16 -2.49
N ILE A 206 -3.44 1.35 -3.22
CA ILE A 206 -2.90 0.22 -3.97
C ILE A 206 -3.19 0.44 -5.45
N VAL A 207 -2.17 0.24 -6.28
CA VAL A 207 -2.34 0.05 -7.72
C VAL A 207 -1.72 -1.29 -8.10
N GLU A 208 -2.55 -2.22 -8.54
CA GLU A 208 -2.17 -3.57 -8.98
C GLU A 208 -2.34 -3.69 -10.48
N TYR A 209 -1.31 -4.16 -11.17
CA TYR A 209 -1.32 -4.42 -12.60
C TYR A 209 -1.00 -5.89 -12.89
N ALA A 210 -1.94 -6.62 -13.48
CA ALA A 210 -1.79 -8.03 -13.84
C ALA A 210 -0.91 -8.18 -15.09
N LEU A 211 0.24 -8.83 -14.92
CA LEU A 211 1.15 -9.19 -16.00
C LEU A 211 0.68 -10.48 -16.68
N SER A 212 0.29 -11.46 -15.87
CA SER A 212 -0.26 -12.74 -16.29
C SER A 212 -1.46 -13.13 -15.43
N LYS A 213 -1.87 -14.40 -15.51
CA LYS A 213 -2.94 -14.97 -14.69
C LYS A 213 -2.67 -14.92 -13.20
N ASN A 214 -1.46 -15.32 -12.85
CA ASN A 214 -1.06 -15.51 -11.47
C ASN A 214 -0.08 -14.42 -11.06
N LEU A 215 0.56 -13.72 -11.99
CA LEU A 215 1.59 -12.73 -11.70
C LEU A 215 1.05 -11.31 -11.90
N SER A 216 1.20 -10.49 -10.88
CA SER A 216 0.96 -9.04 -10.95
C SER A 216 2.12 -8.26 -10.36
N ILE A 217 2.17 -6.98 -10.69
CA ILE A 217 3.03 -5.98 -10.05
C ILE A 217 2.17 -4.97 -9.29
N TYR A 218 2.67 -4.49 -8.15
CA TYR A 218 1.94 -3.64 -7.21
C TYR A 218 2.83 -2.47 -6.85
N ILE A 219 2.24 -1.29 -6.82
CA ILE A 219 2.79 -0.15 -6.10
C ILE A 219 1.79 0.22 -5.01
N GLN A 220 2.27 0.42 -3.78
CA GLN A 220 1.40 0.72 -2.65
C GLN A 220 1.88 1.93 -1.83
N PRO A 221 1.72 3.19 -2.27
CA PRO A 221 2.08 4.33 -1.43
C PRO A 221 1.36 4.28 -0.07
N VAL A 222 2.10 4.27 1.03
CA VAL A 222 1.59 4.10 2.41
C VAL A 222 2.08 5.23 3.31
N LEU A 223 1.18 5.79 4.11
CA LEU A 223 1.52 6.54 5.31
C LEU A 223 1.65 5.54 6.46
N SER A 224 2.87 5.34 6.96
CA SER A 224 3.18 4.39 8.03
C SER A 224 3.62 5.11 9.29
N MET A 225 3.03 4.75 10.42
CA MET A 225 3.49 5.13 11.76
C MET A 225 4.14 3.90 12.39
N LEU A 226 5.45 3.95 12.63
CA LEU A 226 6.19 2.92 13.33
C LEU A 226 6.43 3.32 14.78
N LYS A 227 6.39 2.35 15.68
CA LYS A 227 6.65 2.58 17.11
C LYS A 227 7.54 1.50 17.67
N PHE A 228 8.55 1.89 18.44
CA PHE A 228 9.39 0.97 19.20
C PHE A 228 9.78 1.63 20.52
N GLN A 229 10.39 0.85 21.41
CA GLN A 229 10.84 1.32 22.70
C GLN A 229 12.15 0.65 23.10
N TYR A 230 12.88 1.31 23.99
CA TYR A 230 13.98 0.69 24.72
C TYR A 230 13.94 1.14 26.18
N LYS A 231 14.52 0.31 27.05
CA LYS A 231 14.78 0.62 28.45
C LYS A 231 16.28 0.73 28.66
N ASP A 232 16.66 1.65 29.50
CA ASP A 232 18.02 1.90 29.94
C ASP A 232 17.99 2.04 31.46
N SER A 233 18.92 1.42 32.17
CA SER A 233 19.04 1.50 33.62
C SER A 233 20.49 1.81 33.95
N GLN A 234 20.71 2.90 34.67
CA GLN A 234 22.04 3.36 35.04
C GLN A 234 22.13 3.33 36.56
N TYR A 235 23.14 2.64 37.06
CA TYR A 235 23.45 2.57 38.48
C TYR A 235 24.78 3.26 38.73
N ILE A 236 24.77 4.21 39.65
CA ILE A 236 25.96 4.92 40.14
C ILE A 236 25.99 4.74 41.65
N GLU A 237 27.05 4.11 42.15
CA GLU A 237 27.30 3.97 43.58
C GLU A 237 28.41 4.93 43.99
N HIS A 238 28.16 5.73 45.02
CA HIS A 238 29.17 6.59 45.61
C HIS A 238 29.60 6.00 46.95
N SER A 239 30.68 5.19 46.94
CA SER A 239 31.35 4.81 48.18
C SER A 239 32.29 5.94 48.61
N VAL A 240 31.81 6.81 49.49
CA VAL A 240 32.73 7.70 50.22
C VAL A 240 33.44 6.84 51.26
N GLN A 241 34.78 6.79 51.23
CA GLN A 241 35.64 6.04 52.18
C GLN A 241 35.60 6.62 53.61
N MET A 242 34.42 6.88 54.17
CA MET A 242 34.25 7.43 55.51
C MET A 242 33.18 6.61 56.24
N GLU A 243 33.69 5.68 57.07
CA GLU A 243 32.98 4.88 58.09
C GLU A 243 31.85 3.93 57.60
N GLU A 244 31.93 2.69 58.08
CA GLU A 244 31.06 1.57 57.73
C GLU A 244 29.56 1.92 57.85
N ASN A 245 28.81 1.77 56.74
CA ASN A 245 27.36 1.53 56.62
C ASN A 245 26.47 2.57 55.90
N ASN A 246 26.99 3.67 55.34
CA ASN A 246 26.18 4.55 54.49
C ASN A 246 26.61 4.44 53.02
N LEU A 247 26.01 3.48 52.30
CA LEU A 247 26.13 3.39 50.85
C LEU A 247 25.12 4.35 50.20
N ASP A 248 25.62 5.50 49.78
CA ASP A 248 24.84 6.41 48.95
C ASP A 248 24.79 5.87 47.51
N SER A 249 23.59 5.69 46.98
CA SER A 249 23.41 5.16 45.63
C SER A 249 22.38 5.94 44.83
N PHE A 250 22.62 5.98 43.52
CA PHE A 250 21.81 6.68 42.54
C PHE A 250 21.46 5.72 41.41
N THR A 251 20.17 5.44 41.26
CA THR A 251 19.64 4.63 40.16
C THR A 251 18.78 5.49 39.25
N ARG A 252 19.08 5.47 37.96
CA ARG A 252 18.32 6.14 36.92
C ARG A 252 17.77 5.12 35.94
N ASP A 253 16.46 4.91 36.00
CA ASP A 253 15.73 4.09 35.03
C ASP A 253 15.08 4.98 33.98
N SER A 254 15.36 4.72 32.70
CA SER A 254 14.81 5.45 31.57
C SER A 254 14.04 4.50 30.67
N THR A 255 12.77 4.82 30.40
CA THR A 255 11.98 4.17 29.36
C THR A 255 11.76 5.16 28.22
N SER A 256 12.28 4.83 27.04
CA SER A 256 12.08 5.66 25.86
C SER A 256 11.20 4.98 24.82
N ARG A 257 10.21 5.72 24.32
CA ARG A 257 9.32 5.30 23.23
C ARG A 257 9.52 6.21 22.03
N GLN A 258 9.78 5.62 20.87
CA GLN A 258 9.96 6.35 19.62
C GLN A 258 8.74 6.16 18.72
N THR A 259 8.31 7.24 18.06
CA THR A 259 7.27 7.22 17.03
C THR A 259 7.82 7.84 15.76
N LEU A 260 7.88 7.06 14.68
CA LEU A 260 8.38 7.49 13.38
C LEU A 260 7.25 7.50 12.35
N HIS A 261 7.13 8.58 11.59
CA HIS A 261 6.16 8.71 10.51
C HIS A 261 6.87 8.68 9.16
N TYR A 262 6.51 7.72 8.31
CA TYR A 262 7.08 7.53 6.98
C TYR A 262 6.01 7.60 5.88
N ILE A 263 6.42 8.10 4.72
CA ILE A 263 5.79 7.79 3.43
C ILE A 263 6.58 6.64 2.82
N GLU A 264 5.94 5.50 2.61
CA GLU A 264 6.56 4.30 2.06
C GLU A 264 6.03 4.00 0.67
N ILE A 265 6.92 3.68 -0.26
CA ILE A 265 6.62 3.34 -1.65
C ILE A 265 7.16 1.94 -1.93
N PRO A 266 6.46 0.89 -1.47
CA PRO A 266 6.74 -0.50 -1.84
C PRO A 266 6.40 -0.76 -3.31
N LEU A 267 7.31 -1.47 -3.98
CA LEU A 267 7.14 -2.07 -5.29
C LEU A 267 7.24 -3.58 -5.13
N LEU A 268 6.13 -4.28 -5.35
CA LEU A 268 6.01 -5.71 -5.07
C LEU A 268 5.63 -6.48 -6.34
N LEU A 269 6.10 -7.70 -6.44
CA LEU A 269 5.58 -8.74 -7.33
C LEU A 269 4.73 -9.68 -6.48
N LYS A 270 3.53 -10.04 -6.96
CA LYS A 270 2.66 -11.00 -6.28
C LYS A 270 2.34 -12.15 -7.21
N TYR A 271 2.36 -13.33 -6.64
CA TYR A 271 1.99 -14.57 -7.27
C TYR A 271 0.72 -15.13 -6.59
N GLN A 272 -0.38 -15.17 -7.33
CA GLN A 272 -1.67 -15.71 -6.90
C GLN A 272 -1.69 -17.23 -7.08
N LEU A 273 -2.08 -17.93 -6.01
CA LEU A 273 -2.20 -19.38 -5.94
C LEU A 273 -3.65 -19.78 -6.23
N GLY A 274 -3.85 -20.55 -7.30
CA GLY A 274 -5.17 -21.07 -7.65
C GLY A 274 -6.08 -20.10 -8.42
N ARG A 275 -7.31 -20.54 -8.68
CA ARG A 275 -8.30 -19.84 -9.54
C ARG A 275 -9.67 -19.65 -8.87
N ALA A 276 -9.77 -19.98 -7.59
CA ALA A 276 -11.03 -19.92 -6.85
C ALA A 276 -11.44 -18.46 -6.54
N LYS A 277 -12.66 -18.28 -5.99
CA LYS A 277 -13.11 -16.99 -5.45
C LYS A 277 -12.18 -16.49 -4.34
N LEU A 278 -11.66 -17.44 -3.56
CA LEU A 278 -10.61 -17.23 -2.56
C LEU A 278 -9.25 -17.43 -3.24
N LYS A 279 -8.40 -16.40 -3.22
CA LYS A 279 -7.14 -16.34 -3.94
C LYS A 279 -6.01 -16.08 -2.96
N PRO A 280 -5.46 -17.14 -2.34
CA PRO A 280 -4.22 -17.01 -1.59
C PRO A 280 -3.11 -16.53 -2.51
N TYR A 281 -2.15 -15.79 -1.96
CA TYR A 281 -1.02 -15.28 -2.74
C TYR A 281 0.21 -15.10 -1.88
N LEU A 282 1.36 -15.05 -2.55
CA LEU A 282 2.64 -14.63 -1.99
C LEU A 282 3.10 -13.37 -2.71
N GLN A 283 3.83 -12.50 -2.03
CA GLN A 283 4.41 -11.30 -2.61
C GLN A 283 5.81 -11.03 -2.10
N ILE A 284 6.65 -10.47 -2.96
CA ILE A 284 8.02 -10.11 -2.64
C ILE A 284 8.39 -8.82 -3.38
N GLY A 285 9.25 -8.00 -2.79
CA GLY A 285 9.79 -6.84 -3.48
C GLY A 285 10.61 -5.94 -2.58
N GLY A 286 10.76 -4.70 -3.00
CA GLY A 286 11.49 -3.67 -2.29
C GLY A 286 10.61 -2.51 -1.89
N PHE A 287 11.08 -1.68 -0.98
CA PHE A 287 10.41 -0.43 -0.65
C PHE A 287 11.41 0.70 -0.42
N LEU A 288 10.93 1.93 -0.64
CA LEU A 288 11.59 3.16 -0.25
C LEU A 288 10.73 3.85 0.80
N SER A 289 11.30 4.25 1.93
CA SER A 289 10.60 5.02 2.96
C SER A 289 11.24 6.39 3.13
N ILE A 290 10.41 7.42 3.19
CA ILE A 290 10.82 8.81 3.38
C ILE A 290 10.20 9.32 4.68
N MET A 291 11.03 9.69 5.64
CA MET A 291 10.60 10.16 6.95
C MET A 291 9.96 11.55 6.84
N ARG A 292 8.82 11.71 7.51
CA ARG A 292 8.10 12.99 7.64
C ARG A 292 8.37 13.63 8.98
N SER A 293 8.25 12.85 10.05
CA SER A 293 8.47 13.29 11.43
C SER A 293 8.92 12.11 12.29
N ALA A 294 9.64 12.43 13.36
CA ALA A 294 10.08 11.47 14.35
C ALA A 294 10.07 12.13 15.73
N TYR A 295 9.46 11.44 16.68
CA TYR A 295 9.29 11.93 18.05
C TYR A 295 9.72 10.86 19.04
N LYS A 296 10.20 11.32 20.19
CA LYS A 296 10.60 10.49 21.31
C LYS A 296 9.88 10.98 22.56
N MET A 297 9.37 10.01 23.32
CA MET A 297 8.84 10.22 24.66
C MET A 297 9.77 9.49 25.63
N MET A 298 10.11 10.14 26.74
CA MET A 298 10.99 9.59 27.77
C MET A 298 10.32 9.67 29.13
N SER A 299 10.36 8.57 29.88
CA SER A 299 10.03 8.54 31.30
C SER A 299 11.29 8.19 32.06
N ILE A 300 11.76 9.12 32.89
CA ILE A 300 12.98 8.99 33.67
C ILE A 300 12.55 8.87 35.13
N LYS A 301 12.90 7.77 35.78
CA LYS A 301 12.74 7.55 37.20
C LYS A 301 14.12 7.62 37.86
N ILE A 302 14.27 8.52 38.81
CA ILE A 302 15.47 8.64 39.62
C ILE A 302 15.14 8.10 41.00
N THR A 303 15.97 7.21 41.51
CA THR A 303 15.91 6.69 42.87
C THR A 303 17.21 7.02 43.57
N GLU A 304 17.13 7.77 44.66
CA GLU A 304 18.26 8.21 45.46
C GLU A 304 18.18 7.54 46.83
N VAL A 305 19.28 6.93 47.26
CA VAL A 305 19.47 6.41 48.61
C VAL A 305 20.58 7.23 49.24
N ILE A 306 20.28 7.94 50.33
CA ILE A 306 21.25 8.74 51.09
C ILE A 306 21.18 8.27 52.55
N GLY A 307 22.21 7.57 53.00
CA GLY A 307 22.19 6.84 54.28
C GLY A 307 20.99 5.89 54.38
N GLN A 308 20.05 6.17 55.30
CA GLN A 308 18.82 5.37 55.50
C GLN A 308 17.60 5.90 54.73
N TYR A 309 17.71 7.05 54.05
CA TYR A 309 16.59 7.68 53.36
C TYR A 309 16.54 7.26 51.89
N GLN A 310 15.38 6.83 51.41
CA GLN A 310 15.14 6.52 50.00
C GLN A 310 14.10 7.47 49.41
N GLY A 311 14.50 8.22 48.38
CA GLY A 311 13.64 9.09 47.58
C GLY A 311 13.46 8.54 46.17
N SER A 312 12.33 8.84 45.54
CA SER A 312 12.21 8.64 44.09
C SER A 312 11.43 9.77 43.42
N SER A 313 11.85 10.14 42.23
CA SER A 313 11.17 11.11 41.38
C SER A 313 10.96 10.52 39.99
N THR A 314 9.87 10.91 39.31
CA THR A 314 9.61 10.49 37.93
C THR A 314 9.29 11.71 37.09
N THR A 315 10.05 11.88 36.01
CA THR A 315 9.86 12.95 35.03
C THR A 315 9.37 12.33 33.72
N LEU A 316 8.28 12.85 33.18
CA LEU A 316 7.77 12.50 31.86
C LEU A 316 8.07 13.65 30.90
N ILE A 317 8.71 13.32 29.79
CA ILE A 317 9.11 14.26 28.75
C ILE A 317 8.46 13.78 27.46
N GLU A 318 7.55 14.59 26.92
CA GLU A 318 6.79 14.28 25.72
C GLU A 318 7.34 15.02 24.50
N ASP A 319 7.13 14.44 23.32
CA ASP A 319 7.33 15.08 22.02
C ASP A 319 8.73 15.65 21.73
N ILE A 320 9.79 15.01 22.23
CA ILE A 320 11.18 15.37 21.88
C ILE A 320 11.38 15.10 20.37
N PRO A 321 11.65 16.12 19.54
CA PRO A 321 11.87 15.92 18.11
C PRO A 321 13.22 15.21 17.90
N ILE A 322 13.20 14.08 17.21
CA ILE A 322 14.41 13.27 16.93
C ILE A 322 14.63 13.10 15.43
N LYS A 323 14.08 14.00 14.62
CA LYS A 323 14.08 13.90 13.16
C LYS A 323 15.49 13.93 12.58
N ASP A 324 16.40 14.73 13.13
CA ASP A 324 17.75 14.88 12.58
C ASP A 324 18.68 13.72 13.01
N HIS A 325 18.31 13.03 14.08
CA HIS A 325 19.00 11.82 14.58
C HIS A 325 18.58 10.53 13.87
N ILE A 326 17.57 10.57 13.01
CA ILE A 326 17.06 9.42 12.27
C ILE A 326 17.25 9.65 10.78
N THR A 327 17.72 8.64 10.05
CA THR A 327 17.96 8.73 8.62
C THR A 327 16.66 9.05 7.87
N ARG A 328 16.70 10.12 7.06
CA ARG A 328 15.53 10.67 6.35
C ARG A 328 14.97 9.73 5.29
N SER A 329 15.82 9.00 4.59
CA SER A 329 15.42 8.10 3.51
C SER A 329 16.05 6.73 3.73
N ARG A 330 15.28 5.68 3.48
CA ARG A 330 15.72 4.32 3.72
C ARG A 330 15.09 3.37 2.72
N SER A 331 15.73 2.23 2.50
CA SER A 331 15.25 1.18 1.63
C SER A 331 15.23 -0.17 2.35
N GLY A 332 14.47 -1.11 1.82
CA GLY A 332 14.38 -2.43 2.40
C GLY A 332 13.72 -3.44 1.48
N PHE A 333 13.67 -4.68 1.95
CA PHE A 333 12.97 -5.76 1.29
C PHE A 333 11.67 -6.08 2.02
N CYS A 334 10.67 -6.49 1.26
CA CYS A 334 9.34 -6.85 1.75
C CYS A 334 9.02 -8.26 1.25
N LEU A 335 8.60 -9.12 2.17
CA LEU A 335 8.03 -10.43 1.89
C LEU A 335 6.64 -10.46 2.51
N GLY A 336 5.64 -10.96 1.79
CA GLY A 336 4.28 -11.00 2.31
C GLY A 336 3.47 -12.15 1.75
N ALA A 337 2.37 -12.40 2.43
CA ALA A 337 1.34 -13.35 2.01
C ALA A 337 -0.02 -12.75 2.30
N GLY A 338 -1.04 -13.24 1.60
CA GLY A 338 -2.40 -12.79 1.86
C GLY A 338 -3.41 -13.60 1.11
N ILE A 339 -4.67 -13.24 1.30
CA ILE A 339 -5.81 -13.89 0.68
C ILE A 339 -6.71 -12.78 0.14
N ASP A 340 -7.03 -12.87 -1.15
CA ASP A 340 -8.04 -12.04 -1.80
C ASP A 340 -9.35 -12.81 -1.96
N TYR A 341 -10.48 -12.13 -1.81
CA TYR A 341 -11.82 -12.64 -2.06
C TYR A 341 -12.54 -11.75 -3.09
N ASP A 342 -12.90 -12.32 -4.24
CA ASP A 342 -13.63 -11.62 -5.29
C ASP A 342 -15.14 -11.60 -4.96
N ALA A 343 -15.61 -10.48 -4.39
CA ALA A 343 -17.01 -10.18 -4.08
C ALA A 343 -17.65 -9.36 -5.22
N GLY A 344 -17.92 -10.02 -6.35
CA GLY A 344 -18.53 -9.40 -7.53
C GLY A 344 -17.59 -8.43 -8.24
N ASP A 345 -17.84 -7.13 -8.11
CA ASP A 345 -17.00 -6.06 -8.68
C ASP A 345 -15.97 -5.52 -7.69
N LEU A 346 -15.97 -6.01 -6.46
CA LEU A 346 -15.00 -5.65 -5.43
C LEU A 346 -14.10 -6.84 -5.14
N ARG A 347 -12.82 -6.57 -4.87
CA ARG A 347 -11.89 -7.53 -4.30
C ARG A 347 -11.52 -7.09 -2.90
N LEU A 348 -11.90 -7.88 -1.92
CA LEU A 348 -11.51 -7.71 -0.52
C LEU A 348 -10.25 -8.54 -0.27
N GLY A 349 -9.39 -8.13 0.65
CA GLY A 349 -8.26 -8.98 1.01
C GLY A 349 -7.69 -8.67 2.38
N ILE A 350 -7.01 -9.68 2.92
CA ILE A 350 -6.20 -9.58 4.13
C ILE A 350 -4.77 -9.89 3.73
N GLU A 351 -3.82 -9.07 4.17
CA GLU A 351 -2.39 -9.23 3.89
C GLU A 351 -1.55 -9.15 5.15
N ILE A 352 -0.51 -9.96 5.20
CA ILE A 352 0.55 -9.93 6.20
C ILE A 352 1.86 -9.67 5.47
N ASN A 353 2.60 -8.64 5.87
CA ASN A 353 3.90 -8.30 5.27
C ASN A 353 4.98 -8.27 6.35
N TYR A 354 6.11 -8.92 6.09
CA TYR A 354 7.34 -8.75 6.82
C TYR A 354 8.29 -7.84 6.01
N LYS A 355 8.66 -6.72 6.62
CA LYS A 355 9.62 -5.75 6.08
C LYS A 355 10.92 -5.82 6.86
N HIS A 356 12.02 -5.97 6.12
CA HIS A 356 13.36 -5.89 6.66
C HIS A 356 14.06 -4.66 6.10
N LEU A 357 14.46 -3.76 6.98
CA LEU A 357 15.13 -2.54 6.59
C LEU A 357 16.63 -2.76 6.39
N LEU A 358 17.18 -2.20 5.31
CA LEU A 358 18.61 -2.23 5.04
C LEU A 358 19.29 -1.04 5.74
N GLY A 359 20.36 -1.35 6.47
CA GLY A 359 21.20 -0.35 7.12
C GLY A 359 20.69 0.15 8.47
N ASN A 360 21.44 1.11 9.01
CA ASN A 360 21.15 1.78 10.27
C ASN A 360 20.03 2.80 10.09
N ILE A 361 19.08 2.86 11.04
CA ILE A 361 18.06 3.92 11.05
C ILE A 361 18.59 5.23 11.64
N VAL A 362 19.69 5.18 12.38
CA VAL A 362 20.22 6.31 13.13
C VAL A 362 21.21 7.07 12.27
N ASN A 363 21.08 8.40 12.30
CA ASN A 363 22.01 9.30 11.65
C ASN A 363 23.27 9.45 12.51
N LYS A 364 24.37 8.83 12.08
CA LYS A 364 25.61 8.75 12.87
C LYS A 364 26.23 10.13 13.11
N ASP A 365 26.12 11.02 12.14
CA ASP A 365 26.72 12.36 12.19
C ASP A 365 26.10 13.23 13.28
N HIS A 366 24.82 12.98 13.60
CA HIS A 366 24.04 13.72 14.61
C HIS A 366 23.87 12.93 15.92
N ARG A 367 24.64 11.87 16.15
CA ARG A 367 24.48 11.03 17.35
C ARG A 367 24.67 11.81 18.65
N PHE A 368 25.67 12.70 18.68
CA PHE A 368 26.12 13.42 19.87
C PHE A 368 25.70 14.89 19.84
N ASP A 369 24.68 15.24 19.05
CA ASP A 369 24.15 16.60 19.01
C ASP A 369 23.66 17.03 20.39
N LYS A 370 23.93 18.31 20.69
CA LYS A 370 23.74 18.93 22.00
C LYS A 370 22.30 18.83 22.52
N ASP A 371 21.32 18.81 21.63
CA ASP A 371 19.90 18.88 22.00
C ASP A 371 19.41 17.64 22.78
N ILE A 372 19.89 16.44 22.43
CA ILE A 372 19.57 15.22 23.20
C ILE A 372 20.55 15.04 24.36
N LEU A 373 21.81 15.40 24.15
CA LEU A 373 22.89 15.16 25.10
C LEU A 373 22.77 16.04 26.36
N LEU A 374 22.55 17.35 26.19
CA LEU A 374 22.52 18.32 27.31
C LEU A 374 21.22 18.31 28.11
N GLY A 375 20.13 17.73 27.56
CA GLY A 375 18.82 17.69 28.22
C GLY A 375 18.48 16.35 28.85
N TYR A 376 18.90 15.23 28.24
CA TYR A 376 18.36 13.91 28.57
C TYR A 376 19.42 12.83 28.76
N TYR A 377 20.70 13.17 28.63
CA TYR A 377 21.81 12.23 28.85
C TYR A 377 21.61 10.90 28.10
N ASP A 378 21.28 10.98 26.82
CA ASP A 378 20.97 9.82 25.99
C ASP A 378 21.53 9.98 24.57
N VAL A 379 21.99 8.87 23.99
CA VAL A 379 22.52 8.78 22.62
C VAL A 379 21.96 7.57 21.90
N PHE A 380 21.68 7.66 20.61
CA PHE A 380 21.11 6.53 19.89
C PHE A 380 22.12 5.45 19.54
N ASP A 381 21.71 4.19 19.71
CA ASP A 381 22.47 3.04 19.23
C ASP A 381 22.48 2.93 17.71
N ASP A 382 23.34 2.09 17.15
CA ASP A 382 23.13 1.63 15.79
C ASP A 382 21.99 0.59 15.78
N ILE A 383 20.88 0.90 15.13
CA ILE A 383 19.64 0.12 15.20
C ILE A 383 19.19 -0.27 13.78
N THR A 384 18.77 -1.53 13.62
CA THR A 384 17.97 -1.98 12.47
C THR A 384 16.52 -2.21 12.88
N ILE A 385 15.59 -1.96 11.96
CA ILE A 385 14.16 -2.17 12.17
C ILE A 385 13.65 -3.31 11.29
N ARG A 386 12.87 -4.19 11.92
CA ARG A 386 11.99 -5.16 11.26
C ARG A 386 10.55 -4.78 11.55
N ASN A 387 9.67 -5.00 10.60
CA ASN A 387 8.26 -4.62 10.76
C ASN A 387 7.33 -5.70 10.21
N VAL A 388 6.35 -6.10 11.01
CA VAL A 388 5.28 -7.01 10.61
C VAL A 388 4.00 -6.20 10.45
N GLU A 389 3.45 -6.16 9.24
CA GLU A 389 2.22 -5.46 8.92
C GLU A 389 1.07 -6.43 8.75
N ILE A 390 -0.10 -6.07 9.25
CA ILE A 390 -1.36 -6.79 9.00
C ILE A 390 -2.35 -5.76 8.46
N SER A 391 -2.86 -5.97 7.26
CA SER A 391 -3.73 -4.99 6.60
C SER A 391 -4.96 -5.62 5.96
N LEU A 392 -6.05 -4.85 5.98
CA LEU A 392 -7.23 -5.06 5.18
C LEU A 392 -7.15 -4.18 3.93
N LYS A 393 -7.59 -4.70 2.79
CA LYS A 393 -7.60 -3.96 1.53
C LYS A 393 -8.89 -4.17 0.75
N VAL A 394 -9.25 -3.14 -0.01
CA VAL A 394 -10.39 -3.13 -0.92
C VAL A 394 -9.90 -2.62 -2.27
N LEU A 395 -10.13 -3.41 -3.32
CA LEU A 395 -9.63 -3.19 -4.67
C LEU A 395 -10.81 -3.17 -5.65
N LEU A 396 -10.81 -2.17 -6.52
CA LEU A 396 -11.75 -2.02 -7.63
C LEU A 396 -11.03 -2.28 -8.96
N PRO A 397 -11.55 -3.20 -9.79
CA PRO A 397 -10.99 -3.44 -11.11
C PRO A 397 -11.41 -2.30 -12.06
N ILE A 398 -10.43 -1.55 -12.54
CA ILE A 398 -10.62 -0.42 -13.46
C ILE A 398 -10.60 -0.89 -14.92
N SER A 399 -9.80 -1.90 -15.23
CA SER A 399 -9.71 -2.46 -16.58
C SER A 399 -9.61 -3.98 -16.56
N PHE A 400 -10.01 -4.60 -17.67
CA PHE A 400 -10.01 -6.05 -17.86
C PHE A 400 -9.19 -6.43 -19.08
N LYS A 401 -8.72 -7.67 -19.09
CA LYS A 401 -8.04 -8.27 -20.23
C LYS A 401 -8.49 -9.72 -20.36
N ALA A 402 -8.71 -10.14 -21.60
CA ALA A 402 -8.82 -11.55 -21.95
C ALA A 402 -7.40 -12.12 -22.05
N PHE A 403 -7.09 -13.08 -21.21
CA PHE A 403 -5.83 -13.81 -21.20
C PHE A 403 -6.06 -15.19 -21.79
N ARG A 404 -5.08 -15.69 -22.57
CA ARG A 404 -5.11 -17.06 -23.08
C ARG A 404 -4.92 -18.04 -21.92
N ARG A 405 -5.65 -19.16 -21.93
CA ARG A 405 -5.69 -20.12 -20.82
C ARG A 405 -4.39 -20.86 -20.58
#